data_AF-A0A0R3N0B0-F1
#
_entry.id   AF-A0A0R3N0B0-F1
#
_cell.length_a   1.000
_cell.length_b   1.000
_cell.length_c   1.000
_cell.angle_alpha   90.00
_cell.angle_beta   90.00
_cell.angle_gamma   90.00
#
_symmetry.space_group_name_H-M   'P 1'
#
loop_
_entity.id
_entity.type
_entity.pdbx_description
1 polymer ?
#
loop_
_entity_poly.entity_id
_entity_poly.type
_entity_poly.pdbx_seq_one_letter_code
_entity_poly.pdbx_strand_id
1 'polypeptide(L)'
;MKRMLVVAGALLLSVGAGIAQQDVANQTQTTMKATGRALGAVLSPMVKGEKPYDQAAVTTALGQLEETAKKLPTMFPESIKGLKVEGDYSSSPKIWEDKASFAAKIDSFAKVVTEAKAKIKDLDSLKATVPAIGKECSGCHETFRLKI
;
A
#
# COMPACT_ATOMS: atom_id res chain seq x y z
N MET A 1 -42.79 29.12 -33.52
CA MET A 1 -41.60 28.27 -33.73
C MET A 1 -40.70 28.44 -32.51
N LYS A 2 -40.63 27.40 -31.68
CA LYS A 2 -40.07 27.42 -30.32
C LYS A 2 -38.77 26.60 -30.35
N ARG A 3 -37.80 27.01 -29.52
CA ARG A 3 -36.55 26.30 -29.13
C ARG A 3 -35.27 26.75 -29.85
N MET A 4 -34.80 27.95 -29.52
CA MET A 4 -33.36 28.18 -29.41
C MET A 4 -32.97 27.79 -27.97
N LEU A 5 -32.64 26.50 -27.79
CA LEU A 5 -32.09 26.00 -26.54
C LEU A 5 -30.58 26.19 -26.58
N VAL A 6 -30.12 27.04 -25.66
CA VAL A 6 -28.75 27.21 -25.22
C VAL A 6 -28.18 25.85 -24.83
N VAL A 7 -27.21 25.36 -25.59
CA VAL A 7 -26.34 24.23 -25.18
C VAL A 7 -24.90 24.68 -25.36
N ALA A 8 -24.45 25.54 -24.45
CA ALA A 8 -23.05 25.91 -24.29
C ALA A 8 -22.77 25.97 -22.78
N GLY A 9 -22.60 24.80 -22.18
CA GLY A 9 -22.44 24.69 -20.73
C GLY A 9 -22.30 23.27 -20.23
N ALA A 10 -21.36 22.50 -20.77
CA ALA A 10 -21.01 21.18 -20.22
C ALA A 10 -19.61 20.72 -20.66
N LEU A 11 -18.56 21.50 -20.36
CA LEU A 11 -17.18 21.07 -20.65
C LEU A 11 -16.14 21.46 -19.58
N LEU A 12 -16.56 21.94 -18.40
CA LEU A 12 -15.63 22.38 -17.35
C LEU A 12 -15.51 21.44 -16.12
N LEU A 13 -16.21 20.30 -16.09
CA LEU A 13 -16.19 19.39 -14.94
C LEU A 13 -15.18 18.24 -15.01
N SER A 14 -14.48 18.04 -16.13
CA SER A 14 -13.53 16.93 -16.29
C SER A 14 -12.15 17.20 -15.69
N VAL A 15 -11.74 18.47 -15.55
CA VAL A 15 -10.38 18.82 -15.09
C VAL A 15 -10.21 18.59 -13.59
N GLY A 16 -11.25 18.86 -12.79
CA GLY A 16 -11.20 18.69 -11.33
C GLY A 16 -11.21 17.23 -10.86
N ALA A 17 -11.92 16.35 -11.57
CA ALA A 17 -11.95 14.92 -11.26
C ALA A 17 -10.57 14.27 -11.42
N GLY A 18 -9.87 14.57 -12.54
CA GLY A 18 -8.54 14.01 -12.79
C GLY A 18 -7.49 14.40 -11.73
N ILE A 19 -7.55 15.64 -11.22
CA ILE A 19 -6.62 16.12 -10.18
C ILE A 19 -6.86 15.38 -8.85
N ALA A 20 -8.13 15.22 -8.45
CA ALA A 20 -8.47 14.52 -7.22
C ALA A 20 -8.09 13.03 -7.29
N GLN A 21 -8.28 12.37 -8.44
CA GLN A 21 -7.90 10.97 -8.64
C GLN A 21 -6.38 10.77 -8.59
N GLN A 22 -5.62 11.70 -9.15
CA GLN A 22 -4.16 11.65 -9.10
C GLN A 22 -3.62 11.83 -7.68
N ASP A 23 -4.25 12.69 -6.87
CA ASP A 23 -3.89 12.85 -5.46
C ASP A 23 -4.11 11.56 -4.66
N VAL A 24 -5.23 10.86 -4.89
CA VAL A 24 -5.49 9.54 -4.27
C VAL A 24 -4.46 8.50 -4.70
N ALA A 25 -4.06 8.48 -5.97
CA ALA A 25 -3.03 7.56 -6.46
C ALA A 25 -1.66 7.86 -5.82
N ASN A 26 -1.29 9.13 -5.71
CA ASN A 26 -0.05 9.60 -5.06
C ASN A 26 -0.04 9.29 -3.56
N GLN A 27 -1.16 9.51 -2.86
CA GLN A 27 -1.32 9.17 -1.45
C GLN A 27 -1.16 7.66 -1.24
N THR A 28 -1.78 6.86 -2.11
CA THR A 28 -1.67 5.40 -2.09
C THR A 28 -0.22 4.97 -2.22
N GLN A 29 0.50 5.51 -3.20
CA GLN A 29 1.91 5.21 -3.40
C GLN A 29 2.77 5.69 -2.22
N THR A 30 2.47 6.84 -1.63
CA THR A 30 3.19 7.40 -0.48
C THR A 30 3.07 6.49 0.74
N THR A 31 1.86 6.02 1.06
CA THR A 31 1.65 5.06 2.14
C THR A 31 2.36 3.73 1.86
N MET A 32 2.32 3.22 0.63
CA MET A 32 3.07 2.01 0.26
C MET A 32 4.58 2.20 0.40
N LYS A 33 5.13 3.36 0.02
CA LYS A 33 6.54 3.72 0.23
C LYS A 33 6.89 3.77 1.72
N ALA A 34 6.05 4.39 2.54
CA ALA A 34 6.26 4.45 4.00
C ALA A 34 6.26 3.04 4.63
N THR A 35 5.34 2.19 4.20
CA THR A 35 5.26 0.77 4.61
C THR A 35 6.53 0.00 4.21
N GLY A 36 7.00 0.19 2.97
CA GLY A 36 8.26 -0.39 2.50
C GLY A 36 9.47 0.10 3.28
N ARG A 37 9.48 1.36 3.73
CA ARG A 37 10.54 1.89 4.62
C ARG A 37 10.50 1.28 6.01
N ALA A 38 9.31 1.09 6.60
CA ALA A 38 9.16 0.44 7.90
C ALA A 38 9.78 -0.97 7.87
N LEU A 39 9.47 -1.78 6.85
CA LEU A 39 10.05 -3.11 6.71
C LEU A 39 11.53 -3.08 6.29
N GLY A 40 11.86 -2.33 5.23
CA GLY A 40 13.15 -2.41 4.55
C GLY A 40 14.27 -1.55 5.16
N ALA A 41 13.93 -0.42 5.78
CA ALA A 41 14.92 0.53 6.33
C ALA A 41 15.02 0.49 7.87
N VAL A 42 13.99 -0.04 8.55
CA VAL A 42 13.95 -0.19 10.01
C VAL A 42 14.13 -1.65 10.42
N LEU A 43 13.19 -2.53 10.07
CA LEU A 43 13.22 -3.93 10.54
C LEU A 43 14.33 -4.76 9.88
N SER A 44 14.50 -4.66 8.56
CA SER A 44 15.45 -5.51 7.81
C SER A 44 16.92 -5.31 8.23
N PRO A 45 17.43 -4.09 8.41
CA PRO A 45 18.82 -3.90 8.87
C PRO A 45 19.07 -4.44 10.27
N MET A 46 18.08 -4.39 11.17
CA MET A 46 18.19 -4.98 12.52
C MET A 46 18.25 -6.52 12.44
N VAL A 47 17.40 -7.12 11.61
CA VAL A 47 17.40 -8.58 11.37
C VAL A 47 18.75 -9.04 10.80
N LYS A 48 19.35 -8.26 9.90
CA LYS A 48 20.66 -8.54 9.30
C LYS A 48 21.85 -8.23 10.22
N GLY A 49 21.63 -7.60 11.37
CA GLY A 49 22.69 -7.16 12.28
C GLY A 49 23.47 -5.92 11.80
N GLU A 50 22.98 -5.24 10.77
CA GLU A 50 23.56 -3.98 10.25
C GLU A 50 23.25 -2.79 11.18
N LYS A 51 22.17 -2.88 11.94
CA LYS A 51 21.79 -1.91 12.98
C LYS A 51 21.57 -2.61 14.32
N PRO A 52 21.86 -1.94 15.45
CA PRO A 52 21.52 -2.45 16.76
C PRO A 52 20.00 -2.58 16.91
N TYR A 53 19.58 -3.54 17.72
CA TYR A 53 18.17 -3.74 18.03
C TYR A 53 17.61 -2.54 18.81
N ASP A 54 16.48 -2.02 18.35
CA ASP A 54 15.73 -0.96 19.01
C ASP A 54 14.25 -1.34 19.07
N GLN A 55 13.79 -1.73 20.27
CA GLN A 55 12.40 -2.12 20.51
C GLN A 55 11.40 -1.01 20.19
N ALA A 56 11.74 0.26 20.43
CA ALA A 56 10.83 1.38 20.18
C ALA A 56 10.66 1.60 18.67
N ALA A 57 11.76 1.52 17.91
CA ALA A 57 11.73 1.59 16.46
C ALA A 57 10.98 0.39 15.84
N VAL A 58 11.19 -0.82 16.36
CA VAL A 58 10.44 -2.02 15.95
C VAL A 58 8.94 -1.85 16.21
N THR A 59 8.55 -1.40 17.40
CA THR A 59 7.15 -1.19 17.77
C THR A 59 6.49 -0.14 16.87
N THR A 60 7.20 0.94 16.56
CA THR A 60 6.75 1.99 15.64
C THR A 60 6.53 1.44 14.23
N ALA A 61 7.51 0.70 13.71
CA ALA A 61 7.43 0.11 12.37
C ALA A 61 6.27 -0.89 12.26
N LEU A 62 6.09 -1.78 13.26
CA LEU A 62 4.96 -2.71 13.29
C LEU A 62 3.61 -1.99 13.38
N GLY A 63 3.53 -0.88 14.13
CA GLY A 63 2.35 -0.02 14.17
C GLY A 63 2.01 0.58 12.80
N GLN A 64 3.00 1.05 12.05
CA GLN A 64 2.82 1.56 10.68
C GLN A 64 2.34 0.47 9.71
N LEU A 65 2.86 -0.76 9.83
CA LEU A 65 2.40 -1.89 9.03
C LEU A 65 0.93 -2.23 9.35
N GLU A 66 0.56 -2.22 10.62
CA GLU A 66 -0.82 -2.48 11.08
C GLU A 66 -1.80 -1.42 10.59
N GLU A 67 -1.43 -0.15 10.68
CA GLU A 67 -2.24 0.97 10.16
C GLU A 67 -2.43 0.86 8.64
N THR A 68 -1.37 0.48 7.93
CA THR A 68 -1.42 0.26 6.48
C THR A 68 -2.36 -0.90 6.14
N ALA A 69 -2.28 -2.01 6.88
CA ALA A 69 -3.17 -3.15 6.68
C ALA A 69 -4.66 -2.76 6.79
N LYS A 70 -4.99 -1.85 7.71
CA LYS A 70 -6.36 -1.32 7.89
C LYS A 70 -6.80 -0.39 6.76
N LYS A 71 -5.88 0.37 6.17
CA LYS A 71 -6.17 1.34 5.09
C LYS A 71 -6.18 0.71 3.71
N LEU A 72 -5.37 -0.33 3.48
CA LEU A 72 -5.21 -1.00 2.19
C LEU A 72 -6.53 -1.34 1.45
N PRO A 73 -7.60 -1.85 2.11
CA PRO A 73 -8.84 -2.17 1.43
C PRO A 73 -9.53 -0.98 0.73
N THR A 74 -9.32 0.24 1.23
CA THR A 74 -9.96 1.46 0.69
C THR A 74 -9.04 2.27 -0.21
N MET A 75 -7.75 1.91 -0.30
CA MET A 75 -6.73 2.70 -1.02
C MET A 75 -6.71 2.48 -2.53
N PHE A 76 -7.37 1.44 -3.04
CA PHE A 76 -7.38 1.13 -4.48
C PHE A 76 -8.77 1.31 -5.11
N PRO A 77 -9.37 2.52 -5.09
CA PRO A 77 -10.63 2.75 -5.76
C PRO A 77 -10.48 2.56 -7.28
N GLU A 78 -11.57 2.23 -7.97
CA GLU A 78 -11.55 2.07 -9.44
C GLU A 78 -11.12 3.35 -10.17
N SER A 79 -11.30 4.51 -9.53
CA SER A 79 -10.94 5.80 -10.08
C SER A 79 -9.43 6.00 -10.29
N ILE A 80 -8.57 5.21 -9.64
CA ILE A 80 -7.11 5.27 -9.85
C ILE A 80 -6.60 4.19 -10.80
N LYS A 81 -7.49 3.35 -11.36
CA LYS A 81 -7.12 2.30 -12.32
C LYS A 81 -6.46 2.91 -13.55
N GLY A 82 -5.25 2.44 -13.86
CA GLY A 82 -4.49 2.89 -15.02
C GLY A 82 -3.89 4.29 -14.90
N LEU A 83 -4.01 4.94 -13.73
CA LEU A 83 -3.28 6.18 -13.48
C LEU A 83 -1.78 5.90 -13.33
N LYS A 84 -0.98 6.71 -14.02
CA LYS A 84 0.46 6.67 -13.88
C LYS A 84 0.86 7.57 -12.72
N VAL A 85 1.43 6.96 -11.70
CA VAL A 85 2.12 7.65 -10.60
C VAL A 85 3.60 7.77 -10.92
N GLU A 86 4.26 8.80 -10.40
CA GLU A 86 5.70 8.97 -10.60
C GLU A 86 6.50 7.91 -9.83
N GLY A 87 7.51 7.31 -10.48
CA GLY A 87 8.44 6.33 -9.90
C GLY A 87 8.54 5.04 -10.73
N ASP A 88 9.22 4.04 -10.17
CA ASP A 88 9.54 2.79 -10.88
C ASP A 88 8.45 1.71 -10.78
N TYR A 89 7.34 1.99 -10.09
CA TYR A 89 6.29 1.00 -9.83
C TYR A 89 4.89 1.58 -9.99
N SER A 90 3.97 0.77 -10.53
CA SER A 90 2.54 1.06 -10.64
C SER A 90 1.67 -0.11 -10.17
N SER A 91 0.40 0.17 -9.90
CA SER A 91 -0.62 -0.83 -9.57
C SER A 91 -1.05 -1.63 -10.81
N SER A 92 -1.06 -2.95 -10.70
CA SER A 92 -1.54 -3.85 -11.77
C SER A 92 -3.07 -3.75 -11.93
N PRO A 93 -3.60 -3.78 -13.17
CA PRO A 93 -5.04 -3.92 -13.43
C PRO A 93 -5.70 -5.10 -12.71
N LYS A 94 -4.91 -6.15 -12.39
CA LYS A 94 -5.35 -7.35 -11.67
C LYS A 94 -5.96 -7.05 -10.29
N ILE A 95 -5.60 -5.92 -9.66
CA ILE A 95 -6.21 -5.51 -8.38
C ILE A 95 -7.73 -5.35 -8.52
N TRP A 96 -8.19 -4.82 -9.65
CA TRP A 96 -9.62 -4.59 -9.90
C TRP A 96 -10.30 -5.77 -10.59
N GLU A 97 -9.55 -6.64 -11.27
CA GLU A 97 -10.06 -7.86 -11.90
C GLU A 97 -10.26 -8.98 -10.88
N ASP A 98 -9.33 -9.11 -9.93
CA ASP A 98 -9.35 -10.12 -8.87
C ASP A 98 -9.31 -9.48 -7.48
N LYS A 99 -10.37 -8.71 -7.19
CA LYS A 99 -10.56 -8.03 -5.90
C LYS A 99 -10.58 -9.03 -4.74
N ALA A 100 -11.08 -10.25 -4.96
CA ALA A 100 -11.16 -11.29 -3.94
C ALA A 100 -9.78 -11.77 -3.53
N SER A 101 -8.91 -12.12 -4.49
CA SER A 101 -7.53 -12.50 -4.17
C SER A 101 -6.74 -11.34 -3.57
N PHE A 102 -6.96 -10.11 -4.03
CA PHE A 102 -6.32 -8.93 -3.45
C PHE A 102 -6.74 -8.72 -1.98
N ALA A 103 -8.04 -8.79 -1.69
CA ALA A 103 -8.57 -8.71 -0.33
C ALA A 103 -8.00 -9.83 0.56
N ALA A 104 -7.96 -11.08 0.07
CA ALA A 104 -7.39 -12.20 0.80
C ALA A 104 -5.90 -11.99 1.14
N LYS A 105 -5.12 -11.37 0.24
CA LYS A 105 -3.72 -11.00 0.53
C LYS A 105 -3.61 -9.91 1.59
N ILE A 106 -4.51 -8.92 1.57
CA ILE A 106 -4.55 -7.87 2.61
C ILE A 106 -4.89 -8.48 3.97
N ASP A 107 -5.88 -9.36 4.04
CA ASP A 107 -6.29 -10.03 5.28
C ASP A 107 -5.17 -10.92 5.84
N SER A 108 -4.49 -11.65 4.96
CA SER A 108 -3.30 -12.44 5.31
C SER A 108 -2.20 -11.56 5.90
N PHE A 109 -1.86 -10.45 5.21
CA PHE A 109 -0.89 -9.47 5.70
C PHE A 109 -1.28 -8.88 7.06
N ALA A 110 -2.54 -8.48 7.24
CA ALA A 110 -3.04 -7.94 8.50
C ALA A 110 -2.85 -8.94 9.64
N LYS A 111 -3.23 -10.20 9.41
CA LYS A 111 -3.06 -11.30 10.38
C LYS A 111 -1.59 -11.50 10.75
N VAL A 112 -0.69 -11.60 9.76
CA VAL A 112 0.75 -11.80 10.00
C VAL A 112 1.33 -10.64 10.81
N VAL A 113 0.95 -9.40 10.51
CA VAL A 113 1.42 -8.22 11.27
C VAL A 113 0.92 -8.24 12.72
N THR A 114 -0.35 -8.58 12.96
CA THR A 114 -0.91 -8.71 14.30
C THR A 114 -0.20 -9.81 15.10
N GLU A 115 0.00 -10.98 14.51
CA GLU A 115 0.75 -12.06 15.15
C GLU A 115 2.20 -11.66 15.42
N ALA A 116 2.83 -10.95 14.49
CA ALA A 116 4.21 -10.51 14.63
C ALA A 116 4.39 -9.55 15.81
N LYS A 117 3.47 -8.60 15.95
CA LYS A 117 3.44 -7.66 17.08
C LYS A 117 3.33 -8.36 18.44
N ALA A 118 2.60 -9.47 18.52
CA ALA A 118 2.49 -10.24 19.76
C ALA A 118 3.75 -11.07 20.07
N LYS A 119 4.48 -11.50 19.04
CA LYS A 119 5.65 -12.40 19.15
C LYS A 119 6.97 -11.66 19.35
N ILE A 120 7.15 -10.47 18.76
CA ILE A 120 8.42 -9.74 18.76
C ILE A 120 8.63 -9.00 20.08
N LYS A 121 9.62 -9.44 20.86
CA LYS A 121 10.01 -8.85 22.17
C LYS A 121 11.52 -8.61 22.30
N ASP A 122 12.29 -9.09 21.34
CA ASP A 122 13.75 -9.05 21.31
C ASP A 122 14.24 -9.24 19.87
N LEU A 123 15.57 -9.24 19.69
CA LEU A 123 16.20 -9.42 18.38
C LEU A 123 15.95 -10.81 17.78
N ASP A 124 15.89 -11.86 18.60
CA ASP A 124 15.76 -13.23 18.10
C ASP A 124 14.34 -13.50 17.59
N SER A 125 13.33 -13.05 18.35
CA SER A 125 11.93 -13.05 17.92
C SER A 125 11.69 -12.14 16.70
N LEU A 126 12.39 -10.99 16.60
CA LEU A 126 12.40 -10.15 15.40
C LEU A 126 12.90 -10.94 14.18
N LYS A 127 14.09 -11.56 14.30
CA LYS A 127 14.70 -12.36 13.22
C LYS A 127 13.83 -13.53 12.78
N ALA A 128 13.14 -14.18 13.72
CA ALA A 128 12.24 -15.28 13.41
C ALA A 128 10.94 -14.83 12.69
N THR A 129 10.47 -13.61 12.97
CA THR A 129 9.12 -13.18 12.60
C THR A 129 9.09 -12.28 11.37
N VAL A 130 10.04 -11.35 11.22
CA VAL A 130 10.08 -10.39 10.10
C VAL A 130 10.10 -11.06 8.72
N PRO A 131 10.77 -12.21 8.49
CA PRO A 131 10.71 -12.91 7.21
C PRO A 131 9.30 -13.28 6.75
N ALA A 132 8.40 -13.61 7.70
CA ALA A 132 7.01 -13.91 7.38
C ALA A 132 6.26 -12.67 6.85
N ILE A 133 6.49 -11.50 7.46
CA ILE A 133 5.95 -10.22 6.96
C ILE A 133 6.46 -9.95 5.54
N GLY A 134 7.78 -10.14 5.32
CA GLY A 134 8.39 -9.95 4.01
C GLY A 134 7.79 -10.83 2.91
N LYS A 135 7.41 -12.07 3.25
CA LYS A 135 6.75 -13.01 2.33
C LYS A 135 5.34 -12.55 1.92
N GLU A 136 4.58 -11.95 2.83
CA GLU A 136 3.28 -11.37 2.49
C GLU A 136 3.45 -10.17 1.53
N CYS A 137 4.46 -9.34 1.76
CA CYS A 137 4.80 -8.23 0.87
C CYS A 137 5.19 -8.72 -0.54
N SER A 138 6.06 -9.71 -0.65
CA SER A 138 6.47 -10.25 -1.96
C SER A 138 5.31 -10.94 -2.67
N GLY A 139 4.54 -11.77 -1.96
CA GLY A 139 3.40 -12.49 -2.54
C GLY A 139 2.31 -11.57 -3.08
N CYS A 140 2.10 -10.39 -2.48
CA CYS A 140 1.21 -9.38 -3.04
C CYS A 140 1.85 -8.67 -4.25
N HIS A 141 3.11 -8.23 -4.12
CA HIS A 141 3.80 -7.48 -5.18
C HIS A 141 4.05 -8.27 -6.46
N GLU A 142 4.27 -9.58 -6.40
CA GLU A 142 4.46 -10.44 -7.57
C GLU A 142 3.23 -10.48 -8.49
N THR A 143 2.02 -10.30 -7.93
CA THR A 143 0.76 -10.39 -8.67
C THR A 143 0.20 -9.01 -9.00
N PHE A 144 0.28 -8.08 -8.05
CA PHE A 144 -0.48 -6.84 -8.06
C PHE A 144 0.37 -5.57 -8.27
N ARG A 145 1.71 -5.67 -8.31
CA ARG A 145 2.60 -4.54 -8.57
C ARG A 145 3.36 -4.75 -9.88
N LEU A 146 3.33 -3.74 -10.74
CA LEU A 146 4.11 -3.71 -11.96
C LEU A 146 5.32 -2.81 -11.78
N LYS A 147 6.45 -3.23 -12.35
CA LYS A 147 7.60 -2.34 -12.55
C LYS A 147 7.39 -1.57 -13.85
N ILE A 148 7.57 -0.26 -13.83
CA ILE A 148 7.41 0.64 -14.98
C ILE A 148 8.71 1.31 -15.38
#